data_AF-A0A1V5AHI5-F1
#
_entry.id   AF-A0A1V5AHI5-F1
#
_cell.length_a   1.000
_cell.length_b   1.000
_cell.length_c   1.000
_cell.angle_alpha   90.00
_cell.angle_beta   90.00
_cell.angle_gamma   90.00
#
_symmetry.space_group_name_H-M   'P 1'
#
loop_
_entity.id
_entity.type
_entity.pdbx_description
1 polymer ?
#
loop_
_entity_poly.entity_id
_entity_poly.type
_entity_poly.pdbx_seq_one_letter_code
_entity_poly.pdbx_strand_id
1 'polypeptide(L)' 'MEDHWELLRMINPEHVIPSHGNLVTHGSYLMMAEETGYSLGSNIHLVRNGQELLID' A
#
# COMPACT_ATOMS: atom_id res chain seq x y z
N MET A 1 -10.18 -8.33 1.57
CA MET A 1 -10.11 -6.87 1.38
C MET A 1 -10.46 -6.17 2.69
N GLU A 2 -11.60 -6.51 3.29
CA GLU A 2 -12.01 -6.04 4.63
C GLU A 2 -10.89 -6.14 5.68
N ASP A 3 -10.28 -7.32 5.84
CA ASP A 3 -9.23 -7.53 6.87
C ASP A 3 -8.02 -6.60 6.70
N HIS A 4 -7.65 -6.27 5.46
CA HIS A 4 -6.55 -5.35 5.18
C HIS A 4 -6.95 -3.90 5.45
N TRP A 5 -8.19 -3.54 5.19
CA TRP A 5 -8.73 -2.23 5.52
C TRP A 5 -8.77 -2.01 7.04
N GLU A 6 -9.25 -3.00 7.79
CA GLU A 6 -9.22 -2.97 9.26
C GLU A 6 -7.78 -2.87 9.77
N LEU A 7 -6.86 -3.65 9.19
CA LEU A 7 -5.45 -3.61 9.56
C LEU A 7 -4.84 -2.21 9.38
N LEU A 8 -5.11 -1.54 8.25
CA LEU A 8 -4.62 -0.18 8.02
C LEU A 8 -5.14 0.80 9.07
N ARG A 9 -6.40 0.68 9.49
CA ARG A 9 -6.97 1.54 10.54
C ARG A 9 -6.43 1.21 11.94
N MET A 10 -6.10 -0.04 12.21
CA MET A 10 -5.54 -0.46 13.50
C MET A 10 -4.11 0.02 13.69
N ILE A 11 -3.25 -0.15 12.66
CA ILE A 11 -1.82 0.15 12.79
C ILE A 11 -1.45 1.55 12.31
N ASN A 12 -2.30 2.19 11.50
CA ASN A 12 -2.16 3.55 10.97
C ASN A 12 -0.72 3.90 10.52
N PRO A 13 -0.18 3.14 9.54
CA PRO A 13 1.22 3.28 9.14
C PRO A 13 1.47 4.59 8.39
N GLU A 14 2.67 5.16 8.51
CA GLU A 14 3.04 6.34 7.72
C GLU A 14 3.26 6.00 6.24
N HIS A 15 3.78 4.81 5.95
CA HIS A 15 4.00 4.31 4.59
C HIS A 15 3.48 2.89 4.40
N VAL A 16 2.88 2.62 3.24
CA VAL A 16 2.33 1.32 2.87
C VAL A 16 3.01 0.80 1.59
N ILE A 17 3.54 -0.42 1.64
CA ILE A 17 4.11 -1.10 0.47
C ILE A 17 3.37 -2.43 0.26
N PRO A 18 2.36 -2.48 -0.63
CA PRO A 18 1.72 -3.74 -0.99
C PRO A 18 2.75 -4.68 -1.62
N SER A 19 2.79 -5.90 -1.11
CA SER A 19 3.76 -6.93 -1.46
C SER A 19 3.08 -8.28 -1.65
N HIS A 20 3.86 -9.27 -2.11
CA HIS A 20 3.41 -10.65 -2.29
C HIS A 20 2.19 -10.75 -3.22
N GLY A 21 2.42 -10.53 -4.51
CA GLY A 21 1.37 -10.58 -5.51
C GLY A 21 1.87 -10.11 -6.87
N ASN A 22 0.92 -9.87 -7.77
CA ASN A 22 1.16 -9.24 -9.05
C ASN A 22 0.65 -7.79 -9.04
N LEU A 23 0.89 -7.06 -10.13
CA LEU A 23 0.47 -5.67 -10.24
C LEU A 23 -1.05 -5.48 -10.13
N VAL A 24 -1.85 -6.47 -10.53
CA VAL A 24 -3.31 -6.42 -10.41
C VAL A 24 -3.72 -6.46 -8.94
N THR A 25 -3.19 -7.41 -8.16
CA THR A 25 -3.46 -7.49 -6.72
C THR A 25 -2.98 -6.25 -5.98
N HIS A 26 -1.84 -5.68 -6.39
CA HIS A 26 -1.35 -4.43 -5.80
C HIS A 26 -2.24 -3.23 -6.16
N GLY A 27 -2.76 -3.17 -7.39
CA GLY A 27 -3.72 -2.14 -7.81
C GLY A 27 -5.03 -2.20 -7.02
N SER A 28 -5.54 -3.41 -6.78
CA SER A 28 -6.69 -3.62 -5.90
C SER A 28 -6.44 -3.17 -4.46
N TYR A 29 -5.23 -3.42 -3.93
CA TYR A 29 -4.85 -2.94 -2.60
C TYR A 29 -4.71 -1.41 -2.56
N LEU A 30 -4.13 -0.81 -3.60
CA LEU A 30 -3.98 0.63 -3.74
C LEU A 30 -5.34 1.33 -3.68
N MET A 31 -6.32 0.90 -4.46
CA MET A 31 -7.65 1.51 -4.46
C MET A 31 -8.29 1.48 -3.06
N MET A 32 -8.16 0.36 -2.34
CA MET A 32 -8.65 0.25 -0.96
C MET A 32 -7.90 1.17 0.00
N ALA A 33 -6.57 1.27 -0.12
CA ALA A 33 -5.78 2.16 0.73
C ALA A 33 -6.08 3.65 0.46
N GLU A 34 -6.37 4.04 -0.78
CA GLU A 34 -6.80 5.41 -1.10
C GLU A 34 -8.10 5.80 -0.38
N GLU A 35 -9.04 4.87 -0.21
CA GLU A 35 -10.26 5.09 0.60
C GLU A 35 -9.97 5.35 2.09
N THR A 36 -8.80 4.91 2.58
CA THR A 36 -8.34 5.15 3.96
C THR A 36 -7.45 6.39 4.11
N GLY A 37 -7.22 7.14 3.02
CA GLY A 37 -6.46 8.40 3.03
C GLY A 37 -5.02 8.28 2.56
N TYR A 38 -4.60 7.14 1.99
CA TYR A 38 -3.30 7.05 1.31
C TYR A 38 -3.37 7.64 -0.10
N SER A 39 -2.23 7.98 -0.66
CA SER A 39 -2.05 8.61 -1.96
C SER A 39 -0.79 8.05 -2.62
N LEU A 40 -0.96 7.54 -3.84
CA LEU A 40 0.11 6.90 -4.60
C LEU A 40 1.32 7.84 -4.77
N GLY A 41 2.50 7.35 -4.42
CA GLY A 41 3.77 8.08 -4.53
C GLY A 41 4.03 9.06 -3.38
N SER A 42 3.11 9.19 -2.43
CA SER A 42 3.32 9.93 -1.17
C SER A 42 3.51 8.95 -0.01
N ASN A 43 2.45 8.24 0.36
CA ASN A 43 2.42 7.34 1.51
C ASN A 43 1.98 5.91 1.15
N ILE A 44 1.66 5.62 -0.11
CA ILE A 44 1.58 4.24 -0.62
C ILE A 44 2.43 4.08 -1.88
N HIS A 45 3.21 3.00 -1.94
CA HIS A 45 4.29 2.83 -2.91
C HIS A 45 4.20 1.50 -3.65
N LEU A 46 4.04 1.55 -4.98
CA LEU A 46 4.12 0.36 -5.83
C LEU A 46 5.56 0.11 -6.25
N VAL A 47 6.15 -0.97 -5.75
CA VAL A 47 7.56 -1.31 -5.98
C VAL A 47 7.66 -2.58 -6.83
N ARG A 48 8.62 -2.61 -7.77
CA ARG A 48 8.95 -3.81 -8.55
C ARG A 48 10.08 -4.62 -7.90
N ASN A 49 10.16 -5.91 -8.20
CA ASN A 49 11.26 -6.74 -7.71
C ASN A 49 12.62 -6.14 -8.11
N GLY A 50 13.49 -5.93 -7.11
CA GLY A 50 14.82 -5.33 -7.30
C GLY A 50 14.84 -3.79 -7.26
N GLN A 51 13.69 -3.13 -7.09
CA GLN A 51 13.64 -1.68 -6.89
C GLN A 51 13.79 -1.36 -5.40
N GLU A 52 14.57 -0.31 -5.11
CA GLU A 52 14.76 0.23 -3.77
C GLU A 52 13.82 1.43 -3.55
N LEU A 53 13.29 1.53 -2.33
CA LEU A 53 12.49 2.67 -1.87
C LEU A 53 13.23 3.32 -0.71
N LEU A 54 13.55 4.60 -0.85
CA LEU A 54 14.11 5.41 0.22
C LEU A 54 12.96 6.12 0.95
N ILE A 55 12.95 5.99 2.27
CA ILE A 55 12.03 6.65 3.19
C ILE A 55 12.89 7.49 4.13
N ASP A 56 12.51 8.75 4.34
CA ASP A 56 13.23 9.69 5.21
C ASP A 56 13.02 9.39 6.71
#